data_AF-A0A3D2CRE0-F1
#
_entry.id   AF-A0A3D2CRE0-F1
#
_cell.length_a   1.000
_cell.length_b   1.000
_cell.length_c   1.000
_cell.angle_alpha   90.00
_cell.angle_beta   90.00
_cell.angle_gamma   90.00
#
_symmetry.space_group_name_H-M   'P 1'
#
loop_
_entity.id
_entity.type
_entity.pdbx_description
1 polymer ?
#
loop_
_entity_poly.entity_id
_entity_poly.type
_entity_poly.pdbx_seq_one_letter_code
_entity_poly.pdbx_strand_id
1 'polypeptide(L)'
;MRNMQLCGHDIQPIAFHRHQGQYQAQDQALKDCTLFLSEHSKLCAFKGLAYIDLGMLKAIKFSFLQQGLPFNSLIANAFKLVYLAKKNNCTHFHAHFAQGAAATAIVAARLCGATVSFVGHGYDIYANPKDLKLKLNAVDFAIAVCQDMVNDFKQLAPNVAVLLVYCGVELDRFSSNHSPMTEQNAITAESVRNIPCKKNKLLFIGRLCETKGLFTLLHALKLLPKTKRPVIDLVGDGVLKSDLLQFADAH
;
A
#
# COMPACT_ATOMS: atom_id res chain seq x y z
N MET A 1 -7.19 -7.43 -2.71
CA MET A 1 -7.24 -8.88 -2.95
C MET A 1 -8.62 -9.46 -2.68
N ARG A 2 -9.10 -9.50 -1.42
CA ARG A 2 -10.42 -10.04 -1.05
C ARG A 2 -11.57 -9.55 -1.94
N ASN A 3 -11.72 -8.23 -2.10
CA ASN A 3 -12.78 -7.67 -2.95
C ASN A 3 -12.64 -8.07 -4.43
N MET A 4 -11.43 -8.21 -4.94
CA MET A 4 -11.24 -8.67 -6.32
C MET A 4 -11.63 -10.16 -6.45
N GLN A 5 -11.36 -10.99 -5.44
CA GLN A 5 -11.82 -12.38 -5.40
C GLN A 5 -13.35 -12.46 -5.32
N LEU A 6 -13.99 -11.58 -4.54
CA LEU A 6 -15.46 -11.48 -4.49
C LEU A 6 -16.07 -11.07 -5.83
N CYS A 7 -15.35 -10.30 -6.65
CA CYS A 7 -15.73 -9.99 -8.02
C CYS A 7 -15.46 -11.14 -9.02
N GLY A 8 -15.03 -12.33 -8.55
CA GLY A 8 -14.80 -13.50 -9.38
C GLY A 8 -13.42 -13.57 -10.04
N HIS A 9 -12.46 -12.73 -9.63
CA HIS A 9 -11.08 -12.85 -10.12
C HIS A 9 -10.33 -13.94 -9.36
N ASP A 10 -9.65 -14.82 -10.09
CA ASP A 10 -8.65 -15.72 -9.51
C ASP A 10 -7.37 -14.94 -9.19
N ILE A 11 -6.89 -15.04 -7.95
CA ILE A 11 -5.77 -14.24 -7.46
C ILE A 11 -4.79 -15.11 -6.69
N GLN A 12 -3.56 -15.13 -7.18
CA GLN A 12 -2.41 -15.73 -6.52
C GLN A 12 -1.55 -14.64 -5.86
N PRO A 13 -1.58 -14.47 -4.52
CA PRO A 13 -0.63 -13.60 -3.84
C PRO A 13 0.80 -14.12 -3.99
N ILE A 14 1.72 -13.21 -4.33
CA ILE A 14 3.14 -13.49 -4.41
C ILE A 14 3.90 -12.38 -3.68
N ALA A 15 4.81 -12.74 -2.77
CA ALA A 15 5.66 -11.82 -2.03
C ALA A 15 7.14 -12.17 -2.23
N PHE A 16 8.04 -11.20 -1.98
CA PHE A 16 9.48 -11.47 -2.07
C PHE A 16 9.97 -12.37 -0.93
N HIS A 17 9.54 -12.06 0.29
CA HIS A 17 9.99 -12.71 1.52
C HIS A 17 8.82 -12.99 2.45
N ARG A 18 8.95 -14.06 3.24
CA ARG A 18 8.01 -14.37 4.31
C ARG A 18 8.22 -13.44 5.50
N HIS A 19 7.15 -12.82 5.97
CA HIS A 19 7.19 -12.04 7.20
C HIS A 19 7.26 -12.98 8.42
N GLN A 20 8.09 -12.67 9.41
CA GLN A 20 8.26 -13.51 10.61
C GLN A 20 7.47 -13.00 11.82
N GLY A 21 6.81 -11.85 11.71
CA GLY A 21 6.02 -11.25 12.78
C GLY A 21 4.60 -11.79 12.86
N GLN A 22 3.80 -11.13 13.69
CA GLN A 22 2.39 -11.47 13.88
C GLN A 22 1.55 -11.03 12.68
N TYR A 23 0.48 -11.79 12.45
CA TYR A 23 -0.53 -11.53 11.44
C TYR A 23 -1.85 -11.28 12.13
N GLN A 24 -2.73 -10.51 11.50
CA GLN A 24 -4.11 -10.45 11.97
C GLN A 24 -4.76 -11.81 11.70
N ALA A 25 -5.59 -12.31 12.62
CA ALA A 25 -6.21 -13.63 12.49
C ALA A 25 -6.97 -13.79 11.15
N GLN A 26 -7.60 -12.72 10.69
CA GLN A 26 -8.30 -12.64 9.40
C GLN A 26 -7.40 -12.77 8.16
N ASP A 27 -6.10 -12.48 8.28
CA ASP A 27 -5.14 -12.56 7.18
C ASP A 27 -4.49 -13.95 7.07
N GLN A 28 -4.89 -14.91 7.91
CA GLN A 28 -4.33 -16.25 7.94
C GLN A 28 -4.49 -16.97 6.60
N ALA A 29 -5.69 -16.92 6.00
CA ALA A 29 -5.91 -17.51 4.67
C ALA A 29 -5.00 -16.90 3.59
N LEU A 30 -4.78 -15.58 3.64
CA LEU A 30 -3.86 -14.89 2.72
C LEU A 30 -2.42 -15.37 2.92
N LYS A 31 -1.97 -15.49 4.17
CA LYS A 31 -0.64 -16.02 4.49
C LYS A 31 -0.43 -17.43 3.93
N ASP A 32 -1.44 -18.29 4.08
CA ASP A 32 -1.34 -19.70 3.69
C ASP A 32 -1.33 -19.88 2.17
N CYS A 33 -2.06 -19.03 1.43
CA CYS A 33 -2.07 -19.09 -0.03
C CYS A 33 -0.98 -18.23 -0.70
N THR A 34 -0.18 -17.46 0.04
CA THR A 34 0.89 -16.63 -0.53
C THR A 34 2.11 -17.46 -0.93
N LEU A 35 2.58 -17.25 -2.15
CA LEU A 35 3.85 -17.81 -2.64
C LEU A 35 4.99 -16.82 -2.38
N PHE A 36 6.19 -17.33 -2.07
CA PHE A 36 7.32 -16.48 -1.73
C PHE A 36 8.50 -16.70 -2.68
N LEU A 37 8.98 -15.64 -3.34
CA LEU A 37 10.11 -15.72 -4.28
C LEU A 37 11.40 -16.19 -3.59
N SER A 38 11.56 -15.93 -2.29
CA SER A 38 12.67 -16.41 -1.48
C SER A 38 12.71 -17.93 -1.30
N GLU A 39 11.57 -18.61 -1.37
CA GLU A 39 11.44 -20.06 -1.21
C GLU A 39 11.80 -20.82 -2.50
N HIS A 40 11.95 -20.10 -3.61
CA HIS A 40 12.35 -20.67 -4.89
C HIS A 40 13.83 -20.42 -5.18
N SER A 41 14.55 -21.50 -5.48
CA SER A 41 15.97 -21.46 -5.84
C SER A 41 16.20 -20.68 -7.14
N LYS A 42 17.45 -20.25 -7.37
CA LYS A 42 17.86 -19.63 -8.64
C LYS A 42 17.63 -20.57 -9.84
N LEU A 43 17.63 -21.89 -9.63
CA LEU A 43 17.28 -22.88 -10.67
C LEU A 43 15.85 -22.73 -11.20
N CYS A 44 14.91 -22.26 -10.37
CA CYS A 44 13.55 -21.96 -10.82
C CYS A 44 13.52 -20.76 -11.79
N ALA A 45 14.46 -19.82 -11.67
CA ALA A 45 14.59 -18.74 -12.64
C ALA A 45 14.92 -19.27 -14.05
N PHE A 46 15.74 -20.33 -14.14
CA PHE A 46 16.02 -20.95 -15.43
C PHE A 46 14.80 -21.67 -16.02
N LYS A 47 13.93 -22.25 -15.18
CA LYS A 47 12.65 -22.78 -15.65
C LYS A 47 11.73 -21.69 -16.19
N GLY A 48 11.87 -20.47 -15.71
CA GLY A 48 11.21 -19.28 -16.26
C GLY A 48 11.62 -18.98 -17.71
N LEU A 49 12.84 -19.34 -18.14
CA LEU A 49 13.32 -19.11 -19.51
C LEU A 49 12.46 -19.81 -20.56
N ALA A 50 11.89 -20.97 -20.22
CA ALA A 50 11.04 -21.74 -21.13
C ALA A 50 9.73 -21.01 -21.49
N TYR A 51 9.38 -19.96 -20.74
CA TYR A 51 8.15 -19.18 -20.93
C TYR A 51 8.42 -17.76 -21.44
N ILE A 52 9.65 -17.49 -21.90
CA ILE A 52 10.02 -16.18 -22.44
C ILE A 52 9.43 -16.02 -23.83
N ASP A 53 8.79 -14.88 -24.05
CA ASP A 53 8.30 -14.39 -25.33
C ASP A 53 9.20 -13.25 -25.87
N LEU A 54 8.85 -12.70 -27.03
CA LEU A 54 9.56 -11.64 -27.78
C LEU A 54 9.83 -10.35 -26.99
N GLY A 55 9.25 -10.17 -25.80
CA GLY A 55 9.44 -8.98 -24.95
C GLY A 55 10.78 -8.92 -24.21
N MET A 56 11.68 -9.90 -24.38
CA MET A 56 12.97 -9.96 -23.67
C MET A 56 13.83 -8.70 -23.83
N LEU A 57 13.95 -8.14 -25.04
CA LEU A 57 14.72 -6.91 -25.27
C LEU A 57 14.14 -5.71 -24.50
N LYS A 58 12.80 -5.58 -24.48
CA LYS A 58 12.10 -4.52 -23.72
C LYS A 58 12.31 -4.70 -22.21
N ALA A 59 12.29 -5.95 -21.74
CA ALA A 59 12.54 -6.28 -20.34
C ALA A 59 13.98 -5.93 -19.94
N ILE A 60 14.98 -6.33 -20.73
CA ILE A 60 16.41 -6.03 -20.48
C ILE A 60 16.65 -4.52 -20.49
N LYS A 61 16.17 -3.80 -21.53
CA LYS A 61 16.31 -2.34 -21.63
C LYS A 61 15.73 -1.64 -20.41
N PHE A 62 14.54 -2.03 -19.97
CA PHE A 62 13.93 -1.43 -18.79
C PHE A 62 14.71 -1.73 -17.51
N SER A 63 15.20 -2.95 -17.34
CA SER A 63 16.01 -3.33 -16.18
C SER A 63 17.30 -2.51 -16.08
N PHE A 64 17.95 -2.19 -17.21
CA PHE A 64 19.13 -1.31 -17.23
C PHE A 64 18.83 0.14 -16.86
N LEU A 65 17.59 0.59 -17.07
CA LEU A 65 17.18 1.96 -16.76
C LEU A 65 16.73 2.14 -15.29
N GLN A 66 16.57 1.05 -14.53
CA GLN A 66 16.20 1.12 -13.12
C GLN A 66 17.41 1.57 -12.27
N GLN A 67 17.22 2.59 -11.43
CA GLN A 67 18.22 3.02 -10.45
C GLN A 67 17.89 2.51 -9.04
N GLY A 68 16.62 2.19 -8.77
CA GLY A 68 16.15 1.78 -7.45
C GLY A 68 16.43 0.32 -7.08
N LEU A 69 16.85 -0.50 -8.04
CA LEU A 69 17.17 -1.92 -7.84
C LEU A 69 18.37 -2.37 -8.68
N PRO A 70 19.26 -3.21 -8.14
CA PRO A 70 20.32 -3.82 -8.93
C PRO A 70 19.77 -4.73 -10.05
N PHE A 71 20.32 -4.58 -11.25
CA PHE A 71 19.91 -5.33 -12.45
C PHE A 71 19.82 -6.85 -12.21
N ASN A 72 20.86 -7.46 -11.66
CA ASN A 72 20.91 -8.91 -11.45
C ASN A 72 19.81 -9.41 -10.49
N SER A 73 19.52 -8.65 -9.44
CA SER A 73 18.46 -8.99 -8.48
C SER A 73 17.08 -8.87 -9.14
N LEU A 74 16.87 -7.81 -9.91
CA LEU A 74 15.63 -7.56 -10.64
C LEU A 74 15.33 -8.68 -11.64
N ILE A 75 16.30 -9.04 -12.50
CA ILE A 75 16.14 -10.11 -13.50
C ILE A 75 15.91 -11.47 -12.82
N ALA A 76 16.68 -11.80 -11.77
CA ALA A 76 16.52 -13.08 -11.07
C ALA A 76 15.13 -13.21 -10.44
N ASN A 77 14.62 -12.16 -9.79
CA ASN A 77 13.28 -12.17 -9.21
C ASN A 77 12.18 -12.18 -10.28
N ALA A 78 12.37 -11.47 -11.40
CA ALA A 78 11.43 -11.48 -12.51
C ALA A 78 11.28 -12.88 -13.12
N PHE A 79 12.37 -13.62 -13.32
CA PHE A 79 12.29 -15.00 -13.82
C PHE A 79 11.58 -15.96 -12.86
N LYS A 80 11.83 -15.84 -11.55
CA LYS A 80 11.08 -16.60 -10.55
C LYS A 80 9.59 -16.25 -10.62
N LEU A 81 9.28 -14.97 -10.74
CA LEU A 81 7.90 -14.49 -10.86
C LEU A 81 7.22 -15.03 -12.13
N VAL A 82 7.91 -15.06 -13.27
CA VAL A 82 7.40 -15.69 -14.52
C VAL A 82 7.08 -17.17 -14.32
N TYR A 83 8.00 -17.92 -13.69
CA TYR A 83 7.79 -19.34 -13.40
C TYR A 83 6.53 -19.57 -12.55
N LEU A 84 6.36 -18.79 -11.47
CA LEU A 84 5.18 -18.89 -10.61
C LEU A 84 3.91 -18.46 -11.33
N ALA A 85 3.96 -17.39 -12.10
CA ALA A 85 2.82 -16.89 -12.85
C ALA A 85 2.29 -17.94 -13.84
N LYS A 86 3.18 -18.58 -14.61
CA LYS A 86 2.78 -19.62 -15.57
C LYS A 86 2.27 -20.87 -14.89
N LYS A 87 2.85 -21.28 -13.76
CA LYS A 87 2.35 -22.42 -12.97
C LYS A 87 0.93 -22.18 -12.43
N ASN A 88 0.56 -20.93 -12.17
CA ASN A 88 -0.75 -20.53 -11.65
C ASN A 88 -1.64 -19.85 -12.71
N ASN A 89 -1.30 -19.97 -14.00
CA ASN A 89 -2.07 -19.39 -15.11
C ASN A 89 -2.35 -17.87 -15.00
N CYS A 90 -1.47 -17.11 -14.34
CA CYS A 90 -1.63 -15.67 -14.20
C CYS A 90 -1.42 -14.95 -15.54
N THR A 91 -2.35 -14.07 -15.90
CA THR A 91 -2.34 -13.27 -17.14
C THR A 91 -2.10 -11.77 -16.90
N HIS A 92 -2.15 -11.34 -15.64
CA HIS A 92 -1.92 -9.96 -15.21
C HIS A 92 -1.10 -9.93 -13.92
N PHE A 93 -0.15 -8.99 -13.84
CA PHE A 93 0.59 -8.68 -12.62
C PHE A 93 0.13 -7.35 -12.02
N HIS A 94 -0.42 -7.38 -10.81
CA HIS A 94 -0.71 -6.15 -10.06
C HIS A 94 0.26 -5.99 -8.89
N ALA A 95 1.14 -4.99 -8.96
CA ALA A 95 2.08 -4.68 -7.89
C ALA A 95 1.46 -3.72 -6.86
N HIS A 96 1.48 -4.13 -5.59
CA HIS A 96 0.91 -3.30 -4.52
C HIS A 96 1.75 -2.05 -4.18
N PHE A 97 3.02 -2.02 -4.56
CA PHE A 97 3.87 -0.84 -4.35
C PHE A 97 4.55 -0.45 -5.66
N ALA A 98 4.64 0.85 -5.89
CA ALA A 98 5.28 1.46 -7.04
C ALA A 98 6.81 1.30 -7.03
N GLN A 99 7.40 0.64 -6.05
CA GLN A 99 8.86 0.45 -5.90
C GLN A 99 9.35 -0.83 -6.59
N GLY A 100 10.13 -1.66 -5.88
CA GLY A 100 10.74 -2.86 -6.45
C GLY A 100 9.75 -3.93 -6.88
N ALA A 101 8.56 -3.95 -6.26
CA ALA A 101 7.46 -4.81 -6.68
C ALA A 101 7.00 -4.47 -8.10
N ALA A 102 6.67 -3.20 -8.38
CA ALA A 102 6.29 -2.74 -9.71
C ALA A 102 7.39 -2.96 -10.74
N ALA A 103 8.65 -2.66 -10.41
CA ALA A 103 9.78 -2.92 -11.31
C ALA A 103 9.87 -4.41 -11.70
N THR A 104 9.79 -5.31 -10.70
CA THR A 104 9.85 -6.77 -10.93
C THR A 104 8.66 -7.26 -11.74
N ALA A 105 7.45 -6.76 -11.43
CA ALA A 105 6.23 -7.10 -12.16
C ALA A 105 6.31 -6.67 -13.64
N ILE A 106 6.81 -5.46 -13.93
CA ILE A 106 6.96 -4.95 -15.30
C ILE A 106 7.92 -5.83 -16.10
N VAL A 107 9.05 -6.23 -15.51
CA VAL A 107 10.02 -7.10 -16.18
C VAL A 107 9.41 -8.47 -16.43
N ALA A 108 8.76 -9.07 -15.43
CA ALA A 108 8.11 -10.38 -15.58
C ALA A 108 6.99 -10.35 -16.64
N ALA A 109 6.15 -9.32 -16.64
CA ALA A 109 5.06 -9.13 -17.60
C ALA A 109 5.58 -9.11 -19.04
N ARG A 110 6.62 -8.32 -19.29
CA ARG A 110 7.28 -8.25 -20.61
C ARG A 110 7.93 -9.56 -21.01
N LEU A 111 8.54 -10.28 -20.07
CA LEU A 111 9.16 -11.56 -20.38
C LEU A 111 8.14 -12.61 -20.82
N CYS A 112 6.91 -12.60 -20.28
CA CYS A 112 5.97 -13.70 -20.49
C CYS A 112 4.66 -13.31 -21.21
N GLY A 113 4.60 -12.10 -21.74
CA GLY A 113 3.47 -11.56 -22.51
C GLY A 113 2.24 -11.21 -21.68
N ALA A 114 2.37 -11.04 -20.35
CA ALA A 114 1.28 -10.65 -19.48
C ALA A 114 1.10 -9.12 -19.42
N THR A 115 -0.06 -8.68 -18.95
CA THR A 115 -0.30 -7.27 -18.62
C THR A 115 0.19 -6.95 -17.21
N VAL A 116 0.38 -5.68 -16.89
CA VAL A 116 0.91 -5.21 -15.61
C VAL A 116 0.31 -3.88 -15.18
N SER A 117 0.04 -3.76 -13.88
CA SER A 117 -0.35 -2.53 -13.21
C SER A 117 0.31 -2.40 -11.85
N PHE A 118 0.24 -1.22 -11.25
CA PHE A 118 0.56 -1.03 -9.84
C PHE A 118 -0.37 -0.01 -9.20
N VAL A 119 -0.46 -0.01 -7.87
CA VAL A 119 -1.09 1.05 -7.08
C VAL A 119 -0.04 1.91 -6.38
N GLY A 120 -0.23 3.23 -6.42
CA GLY A 120 0.59 4.19 -5.70
C GLY A 120 0.07 4.45 -4.29
N HIS A 121 0.99 4.64 -3.35
CA HIS A 121 0.73 5.03 -1.97
C HIS A 121 1.49 6.30 -1.61
N GLY A 122 1.13 6.94 -0.49
CA GLY A 122 1.78 8.20 -0.13
C GLY A 122 3.31 8.08 0.02
N TYR A 123 3.80 6.97 0.59
CA TYR A 123 5.24 6.80 0.84
C TYR A 123 6.05 6.54 -0.44
N ASP A 124 5.60 5.64 -1.31
CA ASP A 124 6.34 5.29 -2.52
C ASP A 124 6.22 6.33 -3.64
N ILE A 125 5.21 7.20 -3.61
CA ILE A 125 5.04 8.29 -4.58
C ILE A 125 5.68 9.61 -4.11
N TYR A 126 5.61 9.94 -2.82
CA TYR A 126 6.07 11.27 -2.35
C TYR A 126 7.37 11.21 -1.55
N ALA A 127 7.57 10.18 -0.73
CA ALA A 127 8.78 10.09 0.10
C ALA A 127 9.94 9.39 -0.63
N ASN A 128 9.65 8.42 -1.50
CA ASN A 128 10.68 7.64 -2.18
C ASN A 128 10.31 7.20 -3.62
N PRO A 129 10.08 8.16 -4.56
CA PRO A 129 9.61 7.90 -5.94
C PRO A 129 10.69 7.40 -6.90
N LYS A 130 11.45 6.38 -6.51
CA LYS A 130 12.51 5.82 -7.36
C LYS A 130 11.93 5.37 -8.69
N ASP A 131 12.49 5.83 -9.81
CA ASP A 131 12.11 5.42 -11.18
C ASP A 131 10.60 5.54 -11.51
N LEU A 132 9.84 6.40 -10.82
CA LEU A 132 8.38 6.43 -10.94
C LEU A 132 7.92 6.73 -12.38
N LYS A 133 8.50 7.75 -13.02
CA LYS A 133 8.19 8.09 -14.43
C LYS A 133 8.43 6.91 -15.36
N LEU A 134 9.55 6.20 -15.19
CA LEU A 134 9.90 5.04 -16.00
C LEU A 134 8.87 3.92 -15.83
N LYS A 135 8.37 3.69 -14.60
CA LYS A 135 7.34 2.68 -14.31
C LYS A 135 5.97 3.06 -14.83
N LEU A 136 5.54 4.31 -14.68
CA LEU A 136 4.28 4.79 -15.23
C LEU A 136 4.22 4.62 -16.75
N ASN A 137 5.32 4.89 -17.47
CA ASN A 137 5.39 4.67 -18.91
C ASN A 137 5.54 3.19 -19.32
N ALA A 138 5.54 2.26 -18.36
CA ALA A 138 5.84 0.85 -18.58
C ALA A 138 4.73 -0.11 -18.15
N VAL A 139 3.58 0.43 -17.72
CA VAL A 139 2.41 -0.34 -17.29
C VAL A 139 1.23 -0.14 -18.22
N ASP A 140 0.30 -1.10 -18.21
CA ASP A 140 -0.97 -0.99 -18.91
C ASP A 140 -1.88 0.04 -18.23
N PHE A 141 -1.86 0.10 -16.90
CA PHE A 141 -2.48 1.17 -16.11
C PHE A 141 -1.83 1.29 -14.72
N ALA A 142 -1.99 2.46 -14.10
CA ALA A 142 -1.63 2.70 -12.71
C ALA A 142 -2.88 3.09 -11.90
N ILE A 143 -2.93 2.66 -10.65
CA ILE A 143 -3.99 3.04 -9.71
C ILE A 143 -3.47 4.17 -8.82
N ALA A 144 -4.22 5.27 -8.79
CA ALA A 144 -4.05 6.37 -7.85
C ALA A 144 -5.09 6.27 -6.74
N VAL A 145 -4.73 6.62 -5.51
CA VAL A 145 -5.62 6.53 -4.33
C VAL A 145 -6.27 7.86 -3.93
N CYS A 146 -5.93 8.94 -4.64
CA CYS A 146 -6.53 10.26 -4.50
C CYS A 146 -6.42 11.06 -5.82
N GLN A 147 -7.19 12.14 -5.94
CA GLN A 147 -7.21 12.97 -7.14
C GLN A 147 -5.87 13.68 -7.40
N ASP A 148 -5.19 14.14 -6.34
CA ASP A 148 -3.87 14.78 -6.49
C ASP A 148 -2.87 13.83 -7.13
N MET A 149 -2.84 12.56 -6.70
CA MET A 149 -1.98 11.54 -7.29
C MET A 149 -2.33 11.24 -8.76
N VAL A 150 -3.61 11.34 -9.15
CA VAL A 150 -4.00 11.24 -10.58
C VAL A 150 -3.33 12.36 -11.39
N ASN A 151 -3.42 13.59 -10.89
CA ASN A 151 -2.84 14.76 -11.53
C ASN A 151 -1.30 14.62 -11.61
N ASP A 152 -0.66 14.20 -10.52
CA ASP A 152 0.78 13.97 -10.46
C ASP A 152 1.24 12.90 -11.46
N PHE A 153 0.51 11.78 -11.55
CA PHE A 153 0.82 10.72 -12.50
C PHE A 153 0.68 11.18 -13.95
N LYS A 154 -0.38 11.93 -14.26
CA LYS A 154 -0.59 12.51 -15.60
C LYS A 154 0.44 13.57 -15.95
N GLN A 155 0.87 14.39 -14.99
CA GLN A 155 1.96 15.34 -15.21
C GLN A 155 3.28 14.61 -15.49
N LEU A 156 3.56 13.53 -14.76
CA LEU A 156 4.82 12.80 -14.89
C LEU A 156 4.87 11.91 -16.16
N ALA A 157 3.74 11.33 -16.54
CA ALA A 157 3.58 10.45 -17.70
C ALA A 157 2.23 10.71 -18.38
N PRO A 158 2.11 11.69 -19.30
CA PRO A 158 0.84 12.13 -19.88
C PRO A 158 -0.01 11.02 -20.52
N ASN A 159 0.65 10.01 -21.09
CA ASN A 159 0.01 8.92 -21.82
C ASN A 159 -0.37 7.73 -20.94
N VAL A 160 -0.02 7.71 -19.64
CA VAL A 160 -0.36 6.57 -18.77
C VAL A 160 -1.85 6.51 -18.51
N ALA A 161 -2.46 5.33 -18.57
CA ALA A 161 -3.81 5.13 -18.08
C ALA A 161 -3.78 5.17 -16.54
N VAL A 162 -4.56 6.08 -15.94
CA VAL A 162 -4.67 6.19 -14.48
C VAL A 162 -6.11 5.91 -14.07
N LEU A 163 -6.28 4.98 -13.12
CA LEU A 163 -7.56 4.68 -12.50
C LEU A 163 -7.55 5.20 -11.06
N LEU A 164 -8.60 5.93 -10.68
CA LEU A 164 -8.78 6.41 -9.31
C LEU A 164 -9.53 5.35 -8.49
N VAL A 165 -8.88 4.79 -7.47
CA VAL A 165 -9.49 3.83 -6.55
C VAL A 165 -9.14 4.23 -5.12
N TYR A 166 -10.14 4.73 -4.39
CA TYR A 166 -9.95 5.10 -2.99
C TYR A 166 -9.72 3.88 -2.10
N CYS A 167 -8.95 4.07 -1.02
CA CYS A 167 -8.77 3.05 0.00
C CYS A 167 -10.12 2.74 0.68
N GLY A 168 -10.54 1.48 0.60
CA GLY A 168 -11.73 1.00 1.30
C GLY A 168 -11.45 0.61 2.75
N VAL A 169 -12.52 0.53 3.54
CA VAL A 169 -12.53 -0.05 4.89
C VAL A 169 -13.58 -1.16 4.95
N GLU A 170 -13.33 -2.18 5.76
CA GLU A 170 -14.27 -3.28 5.98
C GLU A 170 -15.39 -2.80 6.92
N LEU A 171 -16.56 -2.49 6.36
CA LEU A 171 -17.66 -1.85 7.10
C LEU A 171 -18.12 -2.65 8.32
N ASP A 172 -18.13 -3.99 8.24
CA ASP A 172 -18.55 -4.82 9.37
C ASP A 172 -17.64 -4.64 10.60
N ARG A 173 -16.34 -4.40 10.40
CA ARG A 173 -15.39 -4.12 11.49
C ARG A 173 -15.54 -2.74 12.10
N PHE A 174 -16.02 -1.79 11.32
CA PHE A 174 -16.31 -0.44 11.76
C PHE A 174 -17.82 -0.24 11.98
N SER A 175 -18.59 -1.32 12.02
CA SER A 175 -20.03 -1.26 12.21
C SER A 175 -20.30 -0.82 13.64
N SER A 176 -21.29 0.06 13.79
CA SER A 176 -21.78 0.57 15.07
C SER A 176 -22.37 -0.52 15.98
N ASN A 177 -22.37 -1.78 15.55
CA ASN A 177 -22.88 -2.93 16.29
C ASN A 177 -21.94 -3.37 17.43
N HIS A 178 -20.72 -2.84 17.51
CA HIS A 178 -19.90 -2.94 18.71
C HIS A 178 -20.39 -1.95 19.77
N SER A 179 -21.45 -2.34 20.49
CA SER A 179 -22.08 -1.70 21.64
C SER A 179 -22.13 -0.16 21.62
N PRO A 180 -23.33 0.45 21.56
CA PRO A 180 -23.42 1.88 21.82
C PRO A 180 -22.86 2.17 23.22
N MET A 181 -21.93 3.11 23.34
CA MET A 181 -22.10 4.06 24.44
C MET A 181 -23.41 4.77 24.14
N THR A 182 -24.38 4.56 25.03
CA THR A 182 -25.83 4.65 24.88
C THR A 182 -26.35 5.82 24.02
N GLU A 183 -27.23 5.45 23.07
CA GLU A 183 -28.42 6.14 22.52
C GLU A 183 -28.29 7.61 22.06
N GLN A 184 -28.46 7.99 20.79
CA GLN A 184 -29.47 7.55 19.84
C GLN A 184 -29.02 7.87 18.39
N ASN A 185 -28.99 6.85 17.53
CA ASN A 185 -29.13 6.88 16.08
C ASN A 185 -28.45 8.02 15.30
N ALA A 186 -27.18 7.85 14.95
CA ALA A 186 -26.50 8.74 14.01
C ALA A 186 -26.50 8.24 12.56
N ILE A 187 -27.63 8.36 11.86
CA ILE A 187 -27.81 7.91 10.45
C ILE A 187 -27.62 9.08 9.45
N THR A 188 -27.42 10.31 9.93
CA THR A 188 -27.13 11.51 9.13
C THR A 188 -25.92 12.30 9.67
N ALA A 189 -25.24 13.08 8.83
CA ALA A 189 -24.14 13.97 9.26
C ALA A 189 -24.56 14.95 10.38
N GLU A 190 -25.84 15.32 10.45
CA GLU A 190 -26.43 16.10 11.54
C GLU A 190 -26.48 15.32 12.86
N SER A 191 -26.85 14.05 12.81
CA SER A 191 -27.00 13.21 14.00
C SER A 191 -25.68 12.81 14.65
N VAL A 192 -24.56 12.80 13.90
CA VAL A 192 -23.19 12.70 14.46
C VAL A 192 -22.81 13.93 15.30
N ARG A 193 -23.28 15.14 14.93
CA ARG A 193 -23.02 16.36 15.72
C ARG A 193 -23.72 16.36 17.08
N ASN A 194 -24.79 15.58 17.24
CA ASN A 194 -25.63 15.57 18.44
C ASN A 194 -25.46 14.32 19.31
N ILE A 195 -24.54 13.41 18.97
CA ILE A 195 -24.13 12.35 19.90
C ILE A 195 -23.49 13.03 21.12
N PRO A 196 -23.84 12.64 22.37
CA PRO A 196 -23.08 13.05 23.54
C PRO A 196 -21.68 12.43 23.45
N CYS A 197 -20.79 13.04 22.68
CA CYS A 197 -19.36 12.82 22.82
C CYS A 197 -19.07 13.02 24.31
N LYS A 198 -18.39 12.07 24.97
CA LYS A 198 -17.81 12.31 26.30
C LYS A 198 -17.09 13.63 26.20
N LYS A 199 -17.67 14.69 26.79
CA LYS A 199 -17.30 16.07 26.49
C LYS A 199 -15.78 16.18 26.56
N ASN A 200 -15.16 16.68 25.49
CA ASN A 200 -13.73 16.97 25.39
C ASN A 200 -12.79 15.74 25.30
N LYS A 201 -13.05 14.77 24.41
CA LYS A 201 -12.06 13.74 24.02
C LYS A 201 -11.69 13.79 22.54
N LEU A 202 -10.41 13.62 22.24
CA LEU A 202 -9.84 13.45 20.90
C LEU A 202 -9.09 12.11 20.85
N LEU A 203 -9.13 11.46 19.69
CA LEU A 203 -8.37 10.23 19.43
C LEU A 203 -7.54 10.43 18.17
N PHE A 204 -6.26 10.14 18.27
CA PHE A 204 -5.35 10.03 17.14
C PHE A 204 -4.90 8.59 17.01
N ILE A 205 -5.02 8.01 15.81
CA ILE A 205 -4.47 6.69 15.49
C ILE A 205 -3.52 6.85 14.30
N GLY A 206 -2.24 6.50 14.49
CA GLY A 206 -1.27 6.55 13.42
C GLY A 206 0.18 6.48 13.90
N ARG A 207 1.11 6.39 12.95
CA ARG A 207 2.54 6.47 13.26
C ARG A 207 2.88 7.80 13.92
N LEU A 208 3.67 7.77 14.99
CA LEU A 208 4.13 8.97 15.71
C LEU A 208 5.33 9.57 14.97
N CYS A 209 5.07 10.27 13.87
CA CYS A 209 6.08 10.93 13.06
C CYS A 209 5.65 12.33 12.64
N GLU A 210 6.63 13.15 12.23
CA GLU A 210 6.45 14.57 11.93
C GLU A 210 5.32 14.84 10.92
N THR A 211 5.24 14.02 9.86
CA THR A 211 4.21 14.11 8.82
C THR A 211 2.76 13.95 9.32
N LYS A 212 2.56 13.58 10.59
CA LYS A 212 1.24 13.50 11.23
C LYS A 212 0.84 14.76 12.00
N GLY A 213 1.71 15.75 12.12
CA GLY A 213 1.39 17.06 12.68
C GLY A 213 1.00 17.04 14.16
N LEU A 214 1.50 16.06 14.93
CA LEU A 214 1.12 15.89 16.34
C LEU A 214 1.52 17.09 17.20
N PHE A 215 2.72 17.64 17.01
CA PHE A 215 3.12 18.87 17.69
C PHE A 215 2.28 20.07 17.28
N THR A 216 1.90 20.19 16.01
CA THR A 216 0.98 21.23 15.54
C THR A 216 -0.36 21.15 16.28
N LEU A 217 -0.92 19.95 16.42
CA LEU A 217 -2.13 19.70 17.21
C LEU A 217 -1.93 20.12 18.67
N LEU A 218 -0.87 19.65 19.33
CA LEU A 218 -0.60 19.95 20.73
C LEU A 218 -0.38 21.46 21.00
N HIS A 219 0.32 22.15 20.10
CA HIS A 219 0.48 23.60 20.17
C HIS A 219 -0.84 24.34 19.96
N ALA A 220 -1.70 23.88 19.05
CA ALA A 220 -3.03 24.45 18.88
C ALA A 220 -3.89 24.27 20.15
N LEU A 221 -3.82 23.11 20.81
CA LEU A 221 -4.54 22.86 22.06
C LEU A 221 -4.05 23.77 23.22
N LYS A 222 -2.78 24.19 23.22
CA LYS A 222 -2.27 25.13 24.23
C LYS A 222 -2.94 26.51 24.16
N LEU A 223 -3.41 26.91 22.97
CA LEU A 223 -4.14 28.17 22.77
C LEU A 223 -5.52 28.17 23.44
N LEU A 224 -6.06 27.00 23.79
CA LEU A 224 -7.32 26.88 24.51
C LEU A 224 -7.10 27.07 26.02
N PRO A 225 -8.06 27.72 26.74
CA PRO A 225 -8.07 27.74 28.19
C PRO A 225 -8.00 26.32 28.77
N LYS A 226 -7.24 26.11 29.87
CA LYS A 226 -7.04 24.78 30.47
C LYS A 226 -8.37 24.03 30.72
N THR A 227 -9.40 24.74 31.16
CA THR A 227 -10.75 24.19 31.42
C THR A 227 -11.50 23.71 30.18
N LYS A 228 -11.04 24.10 28.98
CA LYS A 228 -11.64 23.74 27.68
C LYS A 228 -10.75 22.79 26.86
N ARG A 229 -9.59 22.40 27.35
CA ARG A 229 -8.69 21.49 26.62
C ARG A 229 -9.28 20.07 26.60
N PRO A 230 -9.28 19.38 25.44
CA PRO A 230 -9.65 17.99 25.37
C PRO A 230 -8.57 17.06 25.90
N VAL A 231 -9.01 15.93 26.45
CA VAL A 231 -8.15 14.76 26.66
C VAL A 231 -7.87 14.15 25.29
N ILE A 232 -6.61 13.86 25.00
CA ILE A 232 -6.22 13.24 23.74
C ILE A 232 -5.57 11.88 23.98
N ASP A 233 -6.13 10.86 23.32
CA ASP A 233 -5.54 9.53 23.26
C ASP A 233 -4.69 9.43 21.99
N LEU A 234 -3.37 9.24 22.13
CA LEU A 234 -2.44 9.03 21.03
C LEU A 234 -2.12 7.54 20.90
N VAL A 235 -2.65 6.89 19.87
CA VAL A 235 -2.47 5.46 19.62
C VAL A 235 -1.54 5.24 18.43
N GLY A 236 -0.37 4.67 18.72
CA GLY A 236 0.61 4.28 17.72
C GLY A 236 2.03 4.26 18.26
N ASP A 237 2.99 4.06 17.37
CA ASP A 237 4.41 4.13 17.67
C ASP A 237 5.16 4.91 16.59
N GLY A 238 6.37 5.36 16.88
CA GLY A 238 7.21 6.10 15.95
C GLY A 238 8.29 6.92 16.61
N VAL A 239 9.11 7.56 15.78
CA VAL A 239 10.30 8.31 16.19
C VAL A 239 10.01 9.46 17.16
N LEU A 240 8.80 10.02 17.15
CA LEU A 240 8.41 11.12 18.03
C LEU A 240 7.87 10.68 19.40
N LYS A 241 7.81 9.37 19.69
CA LYS A 241 7.18 8.88 20.93
C LYS A 241 7.79 9.50 22.19
N SER A 242 9.12 9.52 22.31
CA SER A 242 9.81 10.09 23.47
C SER A 242 9.56 11.59 23.61
N ASP A 243 9.61 12.34 22.51
CA ASP A 243 9.41 13.79 22.51
C ASP A 243 7.95 14.15 22.89
N LEU A 244 6.98 13.35 22.43
CA LEU A 244 5.58 13.52 22.77
C LEU A 244 5.30 13.26 24.26
N LEU A 245 5.95 12.25 24.85
CA LEU A 245 5.86 11.98 26.29
C LEU A 245 6.46 13.13 27.09
N GLN A 246 7.67 13.57 26.73
CA GLN A 246 8.32 14.71 27.39
C GLN A 246 7.48 15.99 27.30
N PHE A 247 6.85 16.23 26.16
CA PHE A 247 5.97 17.39 25.98
C PHE A 247 4.74 17.31 26.91
N ALA A 248 4.15 16.12 27.04
CA ALA A 248 3.00 15.87 27.89
C ALA A 248 3.33 16.03 29.38
N ASP A 249 4.50 15.56 29.84
CA ASP A 249 4.93 15.71 31.23
C ASP A 249 5.17 17.17 31.62
N ALA A 250 5.53 18.02 30.66
CA ALA A 250 5.84 19.42 30.89
C ALA A 250 4.60 20.37 30.91
N HIS A 251 3.39 19.93 30.55
CA HIS A 251 2.25 20.83 30.26
C HIS A 251 0.88 20.35 30.74
#